data_AF-A0A2S6NEE6-F1
#
_entry.id   AF-A0A2S6NEE6-F1
#
_cell.length_a   1.000
_cell.length_b   1.000
_cell.length_c   1.000
_cell.angle_alpha   90.00
_cell.angle_beta   90.00
_cell.angle_gamma   90.00
#
_symmetry.space_group_name_H-M   'P 1'
#
loop_
_entity.id
_entity.type
_entity.pdbx_description
1 polymer ?
#
loop_
_entity_poly.entity_id
_entity_poly.type
_entity_poly.pdbx_seq_one_letter_code
_entity_poly.pdbx_strand_id
1 'polypeptide(L)'
;MPAKRELSMRQLRNLLRLHHDGVSVREIGRLLGVARSTIQDSLKRATAAGLIWPLPEDVSDDALERRLFGRAAVAPGQRRRVEPDWADLARELKRPGVTMVILWEEYREVHPEGYGYSRFCDLLRGFERRLTPVMRQHHVAGDKAFVDYSGKRIGIVDPATGEIREAEIFVGVLGASNLTYAEATWTQQLPDWIGAHVRMFRFFGGVPRLLVPDNLK
;
A
#
# COMPACT_ATOMS: atom_id res chain seq x y z
N MET A 1 -20.26 -7.86 -14.31
CA MET A 1 -21.54 -8.14 -13.62
C MET A 1 -22.20 -6.82 -13.33
N PRO A 2 -23.48 -6.58 -13.73
CA PRO A 2 -24.11 -5.29 -13.46
C PRO A 2 -24.30 -5.12 -11.95
N ALA A 3 -23.99 -3.94 -11.45
CA ALA A 3 -24.16 -3.58 -10.04
C ALA A 3 -25.59 -3.91 -9.58
N LYS A 4 -25.73 -4.70 -8.51
CA LYS A 4 -27.03 -4.92 -7.87
C LYS A 4 -27.58 -3.54 -7.46
N ARG A 5 -28.62 -3.06 -8.14
CA ARG A 5 -29.41 -1.93 -7.65
C ARG A 5 -30.02 -2.32 -6.31
N GLU A 6 -29.47 -1.78 -5.23
CA GLU A 6 -30.01 -1.96 -3.89
C GLU A 6 -31.33 -1.19 -3.77
N LEU A 7 -32.30 -1.81 -3.10
CA LEU A 7 -33.58 -1.18 -2.80
C LEU A 7 -33.36 -0.05 -1.79
N SER A 8 -33.93 1.12 -2.03
CA SER A 8 -33.97 2.16 -0.99
C SER A 8 -34.82 1.70 0.20
N MET A 9 -34.52 2.20 1.41
CA MET A 9 -35.28 1.85 2.63
C MET A 9 -36.77 2.18 2.50
N ARG A 10 -37.11 3.27 1.80
CA ARG A 10 -38.49 3.62 1.44
C ARG A 10 -39.16 2.58 0.55
N GLN A 11 -38.47 2.08 -0.48
CA GLN A 11 -38.98 0.99 -1.33
C GLN A 11 -39.12 -0.32 -0.56
N LEU A 12 -38.23 -0.58 0.39
CA LEU A 12 -38.25 -1.78 1.21
C LEU A 12 -39.44 -1.78 2.20
N ARG A 13 -39.74 -0.65 2.84
CA ARG A 13 -40.97 -0.49 3.64
C ARG A 13 -42.23 -0.67 2.80
N ASN A 14 -42.27 -0.05 1.61
CA ASN A 14 -43.41 -0.20 0.71
C ASN A 14 -43.58 -1.65 0.22
N LEU A 15 -42.48 -2.36 -0.03
CA LEU A 15 -42.50 -3.79 -0.36
C LEU A 15 -43.11 -4.62 0.77
N LEU A 16 -42.68 -4.40 2.02
CA LEU A 16 -43.20 -5.12 3.18
C LEU A 16 -44.70 -4.86 3.39
N ARG A 17 -45.13 -3.60 3.24
CA ARG A 17 -46.55 -3.22 3.29
C ARG A 17 -47.37 -3.92 2.22
N LEU A 18 -46.97 -3.78 0.94
CA LEU A 18 -47.72 -4.37 -0.18
C LEU A 18 -47.79 -5.89 -0.10
N HIS A 19 -46.73 -6.54 0.39
CA HIS A 19 -46.74 -7.97 0.59
C HIS A 19 -47.69 -8.39 1.71
N HIS A 20 -47.74 -7.63 2.80
CA HIS A 20 -48.70 -7.84 3.88
C HIS A 20 -50.15 -7.65 3.40
N ASP A 21 -50.41 -6.67 2.54
CA ASP A 21 -51.71 -6.39 1.92
C ASP A 21 -52.14 -7.45 0.88
N GLY A 22 -51.37 -8.53 0.69
CA GLY A 22 -51.70 -9.63 -0.21
C GLY A 22 -51.37 -9.38 -1.69
N VAL A 23 -50.65 -8.30 -2.01
CA VAL A 23 -50.27 -7.99 -3.40
C VAL A 23 -49.25 -9.01 -3.91
N SER A 24 -49.48 -9.53 -5.12
CA SER A 24 -48.57 -10.53 -5.70
C SER A 24 -47.16 -9.96 -5.93
N VAL A 25 -46.14 -10.80 -5.77
CA VAL A 25 -44.72 -10.43 -6.00
C VAL A 25 -44.48 -9.83 -7.39
N ARG A 26 -45.22 -10.29 -8.41
CA ARG A 26 -45.13 -9.78 -9.77
C ARG A 26 -45.64 -8.33 -9.86
N GLU A 27 -46.75 -8.05 -9.18
CA GLU A 27 -47.36 -6.72 -9.16
C GLU A 27 -46.55 -5.73 -8.31
N ILE A 28 -45.98 -6.19 -7.18
CA ILE A 28 -45.02 -5.40 -6.38
C ILE A 28 -43.81 -4.99 -7.24
N GLY A 29 -43.29 -5.90 -8.08
CA GLY A 29 -42.20 -5.61 -9.02
C GLY A 29 -42.55 -4.53 -10.03
N ARG A 30 -43.78 -4.55 -10.54
CA ARG A 30 -44.29 -3.53 -11.46
C ARG A 30 -44.43 -2.18 -10.77
N LEU A 31 -44.97 -2.13 -9.56
CA LEU A 31 -45.21 -0.90 -8.80
C LEU A 31 -43.92 -0.24 -8.30
N LEU A 32 -42.92 -1.02 -7.89
CA LEU A 32 -41.67 -0.49 -7.36
C LEU A 32 -40.55 -0.35 -8.41
N GLY A 33 -40.75 -0.87 -9.63
CA GLY A 33 -39.74 -0.85 -10.70
C GLY A 33 -38.54 -1.77 -10.40
N VAL A 34 -38.78 -2.88 -9.71
CA VAL A 34 -37.72 -3.74 -9.14
C VAL A 34 -37.86 -5.17 -9.68
N ALA A 35 -36.72 -5.79 -9.98
CA ALA A 35 -36.68 -7.18 -10.45
C ALA A 35 -37.30 -8.14 -9.41
N ARG A 36 -38.04 -9.15 -9.92
CA ARG A 36 -38.68 -10.19 -9.11
C ARG A 36 -37.70 -10.88 -8.15
N SER A 37 -36.48 -11.15 -8.61
CA SER A 37 -35.42 -11.78 -7.80
C SER A 37 -35.05 -10.95 -6.58
N THR A 38 -34.88 -9.63 -6.75
CA THR A 38 -34.57 -8.70 -5.66
C THR A 38 -35.71 -8.64 -4.64
N ILE A 39 -36.97 -8.70 -5.08
CA ILE A 39 -38.13 -8.73 -4.18
C ILE A 39 -38.15 -10.03 -3.37
N GLN A 40 -37.97 -11.17 -4.03
CA GLN A 40 -37.93 -12.47 -3.35
C GLN A 40 -36.78 -12.56 -2.34
N ASP A 41 -35.59 -12.07 -2.70
CA ASP A 41 -34.45 -12.03 -1.80
C ASP A 41 -34.71 -11.12 -0.59
N SER A 42 -35.38 -9.99 -0.79
CA SER A 42 -35.70 -9.04 0.28
C SER A 42 -36.77 -9.59 1.23
N LEU A 43 -37.80 -10.26 0.69
CA LEU A 43 -38.82 -10.95 1.50
C LEU A 43 -38.20 -12.08 2.32
N LYS A 44 -37.35 -12.91 1.71
CA LYS A 44 -36.62 -13.97 2.42
C LYS A 44 -35.79 -13.41 3.57
N ARG A 45 -35.09 -12.28 3.35
CA ARG A 45 -34.31 -11.60 4.40
C ARG A 45 -35.20 -11.06 5.51
N ALA A 46 -36.35 -10.48 5.17
CA ALA A 46 -37.31 -9.98 6.16
C ALA A 46 -37.88 -11.10 7.03
N THR A 47 -38.27 -12.23 6.43
CA THR A 47 -38.71 -13.42 7.15
C THR A 47 -37.60 -13.97 8.05
N ALA A 48 -36.36 -14.06 7.54
CA ALA A 48 -35.21 -14.53 8.33
C ALA A 48 -34.84 -13.58 9.49
N ALA A 49 -35.11 -12.28 9.33
CA ALA A 49 -34.93 -11.28 10.38
C ALA A 49 -36.12 -11.19 11.35
N GLY A 50 -37.16 -12.02 11.18
CA GLY A 50 -38.36 -12.02 12.02
C GLY A 50 -39.18 -10.74 11.93
N LEU A 51 -39.06 -9.99 10.82
CA LEU A 51 -39.78 -8.73 10.64
C LEU A 51 -41.22 -8.99 10.19
N ILE A 52 -42.17 -8.43 10.93
CA ILE A 52 -43.60 -8.49 10.65
C ILE A 52 -44.08 -7.07 10.37
N TRP A 53 -44.95 -6.92 9.36
CA TRP A 53 -45.64 -5.66 9.09
C TRP A 53 -46.98 -5.64 9.87
N PRO A 54 -47.41 -4.50 10.45
CA PRO A 54 -46.73 -3.21 10.48
C PRO A 54 -45.47 -3.22 11.35
N LEU A 55 -44.43 -2.51 10.88
CA LEU A 55 -43.22 -2.33 11.67
C LEU A 55 -43.53 -1.46 12.90
N PRO A 56 -42.97 -1.77 14.09
CA PRO A 56 -43.08 -0.91 15.27
C PRO A 56 -42.61 0.53 15.00
N GLU A 57 -43.25 1.52 15.62
CA GLU A 57 -42.97 2.95 15.40
C GLU A 57 -41.53 3.37 15.78
N ASP A 58 -40.87 2.60 16.64
CA ASP A 58 -39.48 2.79 17.06
C ASP A 58 -38.43 2.27 16.06
N VAL A 59 -38.86 1.61 14.97
CA VAL A 59 -37.93 1.11 13.94
C VAL A 59 -37.59 2.22 12.95
N SER A 60 -36.43 2.85 13.16
CA SER A 60 -35.81 3.77 12.19
C SER A 60 -35.36 3.03 10.92
N ASP A 61 -35.13 3.78 9.84
CA ASP A 61 -34.56 3.22 8.60
C ASP A 61 -33.21 2.55 8.86
N ASP A 62 -32.34 3.15 9.68
CA ASP A 62 -31.05 2.56 10.05
C ASP A 62 -31.19 1.27 10.87
N ALA A 63 -32.23 1.16 11.70
CA ALA A 63 -32.51 -0.06 12.47
C ALA A 63 -33.05 -1.17 11.55
N LEU A 64 -33.89 -0.81 10.58
CA LEU A 64 -34.42 -1.73 9.57
C LEU A 64 -33.30 -2.24 8.65
N GLU A 65 -32.41 -1.35 8.22
CA GLU A 65 -31.25 -1.70 7.39
C GLU A 65 -30.32 -2.66 8.14
N ARG A 66 -29.98 -2.34 9.40
CA ARG A 66 -29.18 -3.25 10.25
C ARG A 66 -29.83 -4.60 10.47
N ARG A 67 -31.16 -4.70 10.58
CA ARG A 67 -31.83 -6.00 10.74
C ARG A 67 -31.84 -6.82 9.44
N LEU A 68 -31.99 -6.18 8.29
CA LEU A 68 -32.10 -6.84 6.98
C LEU A 68 -30.75 -7.14 6.31
N PHE A 69 -29.74 -6.31 6.58
CA PHE A 69 -28.42 -6.38 5.95
C PHE A 69 -27.27 -6.54 6.95
N GLY A 70 -27.53 -6.42 8.26
CA GLY A 70 -26.51 -6.53 9.33
C GLY A 70 -25.96 -7.93 9.61
N ARG A 71 -26.18 -8.91 8.73
CA ARG A 71 -25.38 -10.15 8.69
C ARG A 71 -24.74 -10.35 7.32
N ALA A 72 -23.65 -9.62 7.11
CA ALA A 72 -22.47 -10.01 6.34
C ALA A 72 -21.30 -9.01 6.47
N ALA A 73 -21.43 -7.92 7.23
CA ALA A 73 -20.27 -7.11 7.63
C ALA A 73 -19.76 -7.63 8.98
N VAL A 74 -18.85 -8.61 8.94
CA VAL A 74 -17.90 -8.75 10.05
C VAL A 74 -17.25 -7.38 10.20
N ALA A 75 -17.23 -6.84 11.41
CA ALA A 75 -16.58 -5.56 11.70
C ALA A 75 -15.24 -5.50 10.94
N PRO A 76 -14.97 -4.45 10.15
CA PRO A 76 -13.71 -4.31 9.45
C PRO A 76 -12.57 -4.45 10.48
N GLY A 77 -11.76 -5.51 10.37
CA GLY A 77 -10.60 -5.71 11.23
C GLY A 77 -10.60 -6.94 12.13
N GLN A 78 -11.71 -7.68 12.31
CA GLN A 78 -11.62 -8.96 13.04
C GLN A 78 -11.07 -10.08 12.13
N ARG A 79 -9.81 -10.42 12.36
CA ARG A 79 -9.12 -11.55 11.73
C ARG A 79 -9.83 -12.85 12.16
N ARG A 80 -10.50 -13.49 11.19
CA ARG A 80 -11.35 -14.68 11.41
C ARG A 80 -10.60 -15.97 11.76
N ARG A 81 -9.29 -16.03 11.52
CA ARG A 81 -8.45 -17.22 11.72
C ARG A 81 -7.24 -16.86 12.57
N VAL A 82 -6.67 -17.86 13.24
CA VAL A 82 -5.44 -17.70 14.01
C VAL A 82 -4.31 -17.28 13.07
N GLU A 83 -3.56 -16.28 13.47
CA GLU A 83 -2.43 -15.78 12.70
C GLU A 83 -1.12 -16.35 13.23
N PRO A 84 -0.17 -16.66 12.35
CA PRO A 84 1.20 -16.97 12.76
C PRO A 84 1.92 -15.71 13.26
N ASP A 85 3.07 -15.90 13.91
CA ASP A 85 4.00 -14.80 14.14
C ASP A 85 4.62 -14.35 12.80
N TRP A 86 4.07 -13.26 12.26
CA TRP A 86 4.53 -12.71 10.98
C TRP A 86 5.99 -12.24 11.02
N ALA A 87 6.51 -11.84 12.18
CA ALA A 87 7.89 -11.37 12.33
C ALA A 87 8.88 -12.53 12.28
N ASP A 88 8.55 -13.65 12.92
CA ASP A 88 9.32 -14.90 12.81
C ASP A 88 9.35 -15.39 11.38
N LEU A 89 8.19 -15.48 10.72
CA LEU A 89 8.11 -15.94 9.32
C LEU A 89 8.90 -15.04 8.37
N ALA A 90 8.85 -13.72 8.54
CA ALA A 90 9.63 -12.78 7.73
C ALA A 90 11.15 -12.92 7.93
N ARG A 91 11.59 -13.35 9.12
CA ARG A 91 13.00 -13.70 9.38
C ARG A 91 13.35 -15.05 8.77
N GLU A 92 12.47 -16.03 8.90
CA GLU A 92 12.70 -17.39 8.43
C GLU A 92 12.76 -17.48 6.91
N LEU A 93 11.91 -16.71 6.21
CA LEU A 93 11.92 -16.61 4.74
C LEU A 93 13.25 -16.07 4.17
N LYS A 94 14.09 -15.42 4.98
CA LYS A 94 15.43 -14.96 4.57
C LYS A 94 16.49 -16.06 4.63
N ARG A 95 16.19 -17.22 5.23
CA ARG A 95 17.13 -18.34 5.31
C ARG A 95 17.24 -19.04 3.95
N PRO A 96 18.46 -19.44 3.54
CA PRO A 96 18.63 -20.20 2.30
C PRO A 96 17.76 -21.47 2.29
N GLY A 97 17.05 -21.70 1.18
CA GLY A 97 16.22 -22.90 0.98
C GLY A 97 14.81 -22.83 1.58
N VAL A 98 14.47 -21.80 2.36
CA VAL A 98 13.09 -21.62 2.87
C VAL A 98 12.23 -20.98 1.79
N THR A 99 11.02 -21.52 1.58
CA THR A 99 10.06 -20.96 0.63
C THR A 99 8.75 -20.58 1.32
N MET A 100 8.01 -19.66 0.70
CA MET A 100 6.69 -19.24 1.16
C MET A 100 5.72 -20.42 1.30
N VAL A 101 5.83 -21.42 0.41
CA VAL A 101 4.99 -22.62 0.43
C VAL A 101 5.29 -23.45 1.67
N ILE A 102 6.56 -23.69 1.99
CA ILE A 102 6.98 -24.43 3.19
C ILE A 102 6.41 -23.77 4.45
N LEU A 103 6.59 -22.46 4.61
CA LEU A 103 6.07 -21.72 5.77
C LEU A 103 4.54 -21.77 5.88
N TRP A 104 3.84 -21.80 4.74
CA TRP A 104 2.40 -21.95 4.72
C TRP A 104 1.96 -23.37 5.06
N GLU A 105 2.66 -24.40 4.59
CA GLU A 105 2.41 -25.79 4.92
C GLU A 105 2.58 -26.03 6.43
N GLU A 106 3.70 -25.58 7.02
CA GLU A 106 3.94 -25.63 8.47
C GLU A 106 2.84 -24.92 9.27
N TYR A 107 2.43 -23.73 8.83
CA TYR A 107 1.30 -23.02 9.42
C TYR A 107 -0.02 -23.82 9.34
N ARG A 108 -0.27 -24.51 8.22
CA ARG A 108 -1.49 -25.30 7.99
C ARG A 108 -1.50 -26.62 8.74
N GLU A 109 -0.34 -27.20 9.01
CA GLU A 109 -0.21 -28.37 9.89
C GLU A 109 -0.64 -28.05 11.31
N VAL A 110 -0.22 -26.89 11.84
CA VAL A 110 -0.63 -26.42 13.17
C VAL A 110 -2.06 -25.85 13.17
N HIS A 111 -2.48 -25.24 12.06
CA HIS A 111 -3.79 -24.62 11.89
C HIS A 111 -4.53 -25.18 10.66
N PRO A 112 -5.19 -26.36 10.78
CA PRO A 112 -5.95 -26.97 9.68
C PRO A 112 -7.12 -26.13 9.17
N GLU A 113 -7.59 -25.17 9.97
CA GLU A 113 -8.62 -24.19 9.60
C GLU A 113 -8.03 -22.81 9.30
N GLY A 114 -6.71 -22.70 9.21
CA GLY A 114 -5.99 -21.46 8.95
C GLY A 114 -6.20 -20.89 7.55
N TYR A 115 -5.56 -19.76 7.27
CA TYR A 115 -5.61 -19.11 5.96
C TYR A 115 -5.17 -20.02 4.81
N GLY A 116 -5.91 -19.96 3.70
CA GLY A 116 -5.44 -20.50 2.43
C GLY A 116 -4.24 -19.71 1.89
N TYR A 117 -3.44 -20.37 1.04
CA TYR A 117 -2.14 -19.88 0.57
C TYR A 117 -2.16 -18.43 0.07
N SER A 118 -3.13 -18.06 -0.78
CA SER A 118 -3.23 -16.70 -1.33
C SER A 118 -3.40 -15.64 -0.23
N ARG A 119 -4.29 -15.91 0.73
CA ARG A 119 -4.57 -14.96 1.83
C ARG A 119 -3.39 -14.87 2.79
N PHE A 120 -2.71 -15.99 3.06
CA PHE A 120 -1.49 -16.02 3.86
C PHE A 120 -0.40 -15.13 3.25
N CYS A 121 -0.14 -15.29 1.95
CA CYS A 121 0.82 -14.47 1.21
C CYS A 121 0.48 -12.97 1.29
N ASP A 122 -0.79 -12.61 1.12
CA ASP A 122 -1.23 -11.21 1.18
C ASP A 122 -1.02 -10.60 2.57
N LEU A 123 -1.29 -11.37 3.62
CA LEU A 123 -1.12 -10.92 5.00
C LEU A 123 0.36 -10.71 5.35
N LEU A 124 1.24 -11.63 4.95
CA LEU A 124 2.68 -11.48 5.16
C LEU A 124 3.25 -10.28 4.38
N ARG A 125 2.89 -10.10 3.10
CA ARG A 125 3.27 -8.90 2.35
C ARG A 125 2.75 -7.61 2.99
N GLY A 126 1.52 -7.63 3.49
CA GLY A 126 0.94 -6.51 4.23
C GLY A 126 1.66 -6.23 5.55
N PHE A 127 2.22 -7.24 6.20
CA PHE A 127 3.13 -7.09 7.33
C PHE A 127 4.47 -6.48 6.90
N GLU A 128 5.13 -7.02 5.88
CA GLU A 128 6.43 -6.53 5.38
C GLU A 128 6.38 -5.06 4.98
N ARG A 129 5.31 -4.61 4.31
CA ARG A 129 5.11 -3.20 3.94
C ARG A 129 5.03 -2.23 5.12
N ARG A 130 4.67 -2.73 6.30
CA ARG A 130 4.60 -1.93 7.54
C ARG A 130 5.94 -1.91 8.28
N LEU A 131 6.88 -2.76 7.90
CA LEU A 131 8.24 -2.68 8.41
C LEU A 131 8.89 -1.43 7.81
N THR A 132 9.57 -0.65 8.64
CA THR A 132 10.50 0.40 8.20
C THR A 132 11.91 -0.17 8.33
N PRO A 133 12.39 -0.99 7.37
CA PRO A 133 13.71 -1.55 7.46
C PRO A 133 14.74 -0.41 7.36
N VAL A 134 15.37 -0.09 8.49
CA VAL A 134 16.53 0.80 8.53
C VAL A 134 17.79 -0.05 8.41
N MET A 135 18.52 0.09 7.31
CA MET A 135 19.84 -0.51 7.18
C MET A 135 20.84 0.40 7.90
N ARG A 136 21.38 -0.04 9.04
CA ARG A 136 22.57 0.61 9.62
C ARG A 136 23.77 0.24 8.78
N GLN A 137 24.17 1.13 7.87
CA GLN A 137 25.42 0.97 7.14
C GLN A 137 26.58 1.33 8.05
N HIS A 138 27.44 0.35 8.33
CA HIS A 138 28.71 0.60 9.01
C HIS A 138 29.74 1.05 7.97
N HIS A 139 30.16 2.31 8.05
CA HIS A 139 31.21 2.84 7.18
C HIS A 139 32.51 2.97 7.96
N VAL A 140 33.52 2.20 7.55
CA VAL A 140 34.89 2.34 8.08
C VAL A 140 35.51 3.62 7.51
N ALA A 141 36.19 4.40 8.36
CA ALA A 141 36.85 5.63 7.95
C ALA A 141 37.86 5.36 6.82
N GLY A 142 37.80 6.16 5.76
CA GLY A 142 38.65 6.01 4.57
C GLY A 142 38.29 4.82 3.65
N ASP A 143 37.27 4.02 3.97
CA ASP A 143 36.94 2.85 3.14
C ASP A 143 36.24 3.25 1.83
N LYS A 144 35.22 4.10 1.92
CA LYS A 144 34.39 4.48 0.77
C LYS A 144 34.19 5.99 0.69
N ALA A 145 34.31 6.54 -0.52
CA ALA A 145 33.67 7.80 -0.87
C ALA A 145 32.60 7.55 -1.94
N PHE A 146 31.48 8.23 -1.77
CA PHE A 146 30.38 8.26 -2.73
C PHE A 146 30.50 9.53 -3.56
N VAL A 147 30.38 9.41 -4.88
CA VAL A 147 30.53 10.53 -5.80
C VAL A 147 29.36 10.56 -6.78
N ASP A 148 28.84 11.76 -7.06
CA ASP A 148 27.74 11.97 -8.00
C ASP A 148 27.71 13.42 -8.49
N TYR A 149 26.97 13.67 -9.57
CA TYR A 149 26.52 14.99 -9.95
C TYR A 149 25.10 15.23 -9.42
N SER A 150 24.80 16.45 -8.99
CA SER A 150 23.49 16.81 -8.43
C SER A 150 22.29 16.61 -9.38
N GLY A 151 22.53 16.32 -10.66
CA GLY A 151 21.52 16.21 -11.72
C GLY A 151 20.82 17.53 -12.05
N LYS A 152 21.20 18.64 -11.39
CA LYS A 152 20.63 19.97 -11.61
C LYS A 152 21.70 20.90 -12.17
N ARG A 153 21.36 21.58 -13.26
CA ARG A 153 22.17 22.66 -13.82
C ARG A 153 21.88 23.97 -13.11
N ILE A 154 22.94 24.71 -12.81
CA ILE A 154 22.89 26.05 -12.24
C ILE A 154 23.38 27.05 -13.29
N GLY A 155 22.65 28.15 -13.48
CA GLY A 155 23.08 29.23 -14.37
C GLY A 155 24.07 30.15 -13.64
N ILE A 156 25.27 30.31 -14.21
CA ILE A 156 26.28 31.26 -13.76
C ILE A 156 26.28 32.43 -14.74
N VAL A 157 26.06 33.64 -14.23
CA VAL A 157 25.99 34.87 -15.04
C VAL A 157 27.38 35.51 -15.10
N ASP A 158 27.86 35.79 -16.31
CA ASP A 158 29.02 36.63 -16.52
C ASP A 158 28.66 38.09 -16.20
N PRO A 159 29.30 38.73 -15.21
CA PRO A 159 28.95 40.09 -14.80
C PRO A 159 29.32 41.17 -15.83
N ALA A 160 30.23 40.89 -16.77
CA ALA A 160 30.67 41.83 -17.78
C ALA A 160 29.80 41.76 -19.05
N THR A 161 29.36 40.57 -19.44
CA THR A 161 28.59 40.36 -20.68
C THR A 161 27.10 40.10 -20.45
N GLY A 162 26.72 39.68 -19.25
CA GLY A 162 25.36 39.24 -18.92
C GLY A 162 25.02 37.84 -19.47
N GLU A 163 25.97 37.15 -20.10
CA GLU A 163 25.75 35.80 -20.63
C GLU A 163 25.55 34.80 -19.48
N ILE A 164 24.61 33.88 -19.67
CA ILE A 164 24.33 32.81 -18.70
C ILE A 164 24.95 31.53 -19.22
N ARG A 165 25.85 30.94 -18.44
CA ARG A 165 26.46 29.63 -18.71
C ARG A 165 26.01 28.61 -17.66
N GLU A 166 25.53 27.47 -18.11
CA GLU A 166 25.16 26.38 -17.22
C GLU A 166 26.39 25.65 -16.68
N ALA A 167 26.37 25.36 -15.38
CA ALA A 167 27.30 24.49 -14.69
C ALA A 167 26.54 23.42 -13.89
N GLU A 168 27.23 22.36 -13.51
CA GLU A 168 26.68 21.27 -12.71
C GLU A 168 27.51 21.10 -11.43
N ILE A 169 26.88 20.57 -10.38
CA ILE A 169 27.54 20.42 -9.08
C ILE A 169 28.02 18.98 -8.93
N PHE A 170 29.34 18.80 -8.94
CA PHE A 170 29.98 17.57 -8.49
C PHE A 170 29.94 17.52 -6.96
N VAL A 171 29.57 16.36 -6.40
CA VAL A 171 29.53 16.11 -4.96
C VAL A 171 30.28 14.82 -4.63
N GLY A 172 31.10 14.87 -3.58
CA GLY A 172 31.78 13.70 -3.03
C GLY A 172 31.65 13.64 -1.52
N VAL A 173 31.34 12.47 -0.95
CA VAL A 173 31.08 12.30 0.48
C VAL A 173 31.83 11.09 1.04
N LEU A 174 32.57 11.28 2.14
CA LEU A 174 33.17 10.16 2.89
C LEU A 174 32.10 9.44 3.71
N GLY A 175 31.94 8.13 3.52
CA GLY A 175 30.85 7.36 4.13
C GLY A 175 30.86 7.34 5.67
N ALA A 176 32.04 7.42 6.30
CA ALA A 176 32.15 7.32 7.76
C ALA A 176 31.88 8.64 8.49
N SER A 177 32.36 9.76 7.94
CA SER A 177 32.30 11.07 8.58
C SER A 177 31.21 11.98 8.00
N ASN A 178 30.64 11.62 6.85
CA ASN A 178 29.83 12.51 6.01
C ASN A 178 30.55 13.83 5.66
N LEU A 179 31.89 13.81 5.62
CA LEU A 179 32.64 14.96 5.14
C LEU A 179 32.37 15.11 3.64
N THR A 180 31.74 16.23 3.28
CA THR A 180 31.24 16.52 1.94
C THR A 180 32.14 17.53 1.23
N TYR A 181 32.52 17.20 0.01
CA TYR A 181 33.12 18.10 -0.97
C TYR A 181 32.08 18.41 -2.04
N ALA A 182 31.99 19.66 -2.48
CA ALA A 182 31.15 20.05 -3.60
C ALA A 182 31.84 21.13 -4.43
N GLU A 183 31.73 21.04 -5.75
CA GLU A 183 32.25 22.05 -6.67
C GLU A 183 31.38 22.18 -7.92
N ALA A 184 31.41 23.35 -8.55
CA ALA A 184 30.78 23.56 -9.84
C ALA A 184 31.75 23.19 -10.97
N THR A 185 31.31 22.36 -11.91
CA THR A 185 32.02 22.06 -13.15
C THR A 185 31.18 22.44 -14.35
N TRP A 186 31.81 22.80 -15.46
CA TRP A 186 31.07 23.22 -16.66
C TRP A 186 30.43 22.04 -17.40
N THR A 187 31.03 20.85 -17.30
CA THR A 187 30.53 19.63 -17.92
C THR A 187 30.67 18.43 -16.98
N GLN A 188 30.07 17.30 -17.34
CA GLN A 188 30.35 15.98 -16.75
C GLN A 188 31.39 15.19 -17.56
N GLN A 189 32.06 15.82 -18.54
CA GLN A 189 33.01 15.12 -19.37
C GLN A 189 34.23 14.68 -18.56
N LEU A 190 34.94 13.68 -19.09
CA LEU A 190 36.07 13.05 -18.42
C LEU A 190 37.12 14.04 -17.85
N PRO A 191 37.49 15.15 -18.52
CA PRO A 191 38.44 16.11 -17.94
C PRO A 191 37.93 16.78 -16.67
N ASP A 192 36.67 17.23 -16.67
CA ASP A 192 36.04 17.87 -15.51
C ASP A 192 35.84 16.84 -14.39
N TRP A 193 35.40 15.63 -14.74
CA TRP A 193 35.24 14.50 -13.80
C TRP A 193 36.54 14.15 -13.07
N ILE A 194 37.63 13.94 -13.82
CA ILE A 194 38.95 13.62 -13.24
C ILE A 194 39.46 14.80 -12.40
N GLY A 195 39.32 16.03 -12.91
CA GLY A 195 39.71 17.24 -12.20
C GLY A 195 39.01 17.38 -10.85
N ALA A 196 37.71 17.09 -10.81
CA ALA A 196 36.90 17.11 -9.60
C ALA A 196 37.38 16.11 -8.56
N HIS A 197 37.71 14.88 -8.98
CA HIS A 197 38.28 13.86 -8.10
C HIS A 197 39.61 14.29 -7.51
N VAL A 198 40.51 14.84 -8.32
CA VAL A 198 41.82 15.31 -7.85
C VAL A 198 41.68 16.41 -6.79
N ARG A 199 40.77 17.38 -7.01
CA ARG A 199 40.52 18.45 -6.03
C ARG A 199 39.82 17.92 -4.78
N MET A 200 38.87 17.00 -4.93
CA MET A 200 38.21 16.31 -3.83
C MET A 200 39.21 15.56 -2.93
N PHE A 201 40.13 14.78 -3.50
CA PHE A 201 41.15 14.06 -2.71
C PHE A 201 42.10 15.01 -1.98
N ARG A 202 42.47 16.12 -2.61
CA ARG A 202 43.25 17.17 -1.95
C ARG A 202 42.50 17.77 -0.77
N PHE A 203 41.20 18.04 -0.93
CA PHE A 203 40.34 18.54 0.13
C PHE A 203 40.21 17.54 1.30
N PHE A 204 40.05 16.24 1.01
CA PHE A 204 40.02 15.21 2.05
C PHE A 204 41.38 14.96 2.72
N GLY A 205 42.49 15.40 2.10
CA GLY A 205 43.84 15.11 2.57
C GLY A 205 44.24 13.64 2.40
N GLY A 206 43.56 12.90 1.53
CA GLY A 206 43.77 11.47 1.33
C GLY A 206 42.87 10.87 0.25
N VAL A 207 43.09 9.59 -0.05
CA VAL A 207 42.31 8.83 -1.05
C VAL A 207 41.61 7.67 -0.36
N PRO A 208 40.28 7.54 -0.48
CA PRO A 208 39.54 6.41 0.06
C PRO A 208 39.88 5.11 -0.70
N ARG A 209 39.68 3.96 -0.07
CA ARG A 209 39.96 2.65 -0.69
C ARG A 209 39.07 2.33 -1.89
N LEU A 210 37.82 2.81 -1.87
CA LEU A 210 36.84 2.60 -2.93
C LEU A 210 36.10 3.90 -3.24
N LEU A 211 35.94 4.16 -4.53
CA LEU A 211 35.00 5.14 -5.05
C LEU A 211 33.73 4.43 -5.49
N VAL A 212 32.59 4.93 -5.03
CA VAL A 212 31.27 4.41 -5.40
C VAL A 212 30.54 5.53 -6.14
N PRO A 213 30.60 5.55 -7.49
CA PRO A 213 29.77 6.43 -8.27
C PRO A 213 28.32 5.93 -8.25
N ASP A 214 27.36 6.83 -8.04
CA ASP A 214 25.94 6.53 -8.24
C ASP A 214 25.55 7.03 -9.65
N ASN A 215 25.21 6.10 -10.54
CA ASN A 215 24.61 6.37 -11.85
C ASN A 215 25.16 7.55 -12.68
N LEU A 216 26.44 7.52 -13.03
CA LEU A 216 26.98 8.40 -14.07
C LEU A 216 26.38 8.00 -15.42
N LYS A 217 25.75 8.96 -16.12
CA LYS A 217 25.23 8.77 -17.48
C LYS A 217 26.29 9.03 -18.54
#